data_AF-A0A4R1L8X8-F1
#
_entry.id   AF-A0A4R1L8X8-F1
#
_cell.length_a   1.000
_cell.length_b   1.000
_cell.length_c   1.000
_cell.angle_alpha   90.00
_cell.angle_beta   90.00
_cell.angle_gamma   90.00
#
_symmetry.space_group_name_H-M   'P 1'
#
loop_
_entity.id
_entity.type
_entity.pdbx_description
1 polymer ?
#
loop_
_entity_poly.entity_id
_entity_poly.type
_entity_poly.pdbx_seq_one_letter_code
_entity_poly.pdbx_strand_id
1 'polypeptide(L)'
;MTVIADNDFRAWGTLLRRNPIIVDHAHLRTILAGKRVLVTGAGGWIGSALTKALAAHDPAHLVLVDASEHALYEIDRAMRERDDAPPHTSVLGNICDRLTMADIFVRHVPQIVYHAAAYKHVPLMERNPFAAVQNNALGTYTLAQVAADCRTEQLIMISTDKAADPVSIMGASKRLAELVLMAGAADHVKWKALRLGNVIGSHGSVVPLFAQQIARGGPVTVTHRHARRYFLTTQEAVECLLLAASGDFGTAILVPELGEPVLIEDIARHMLAQLSSSRAAPVPIVYTGLRTGDKMVEALLATHESITASSSFLRVVDSSAIPSDLLHRTLRELGSCCRNCDADELLRLMLRAIPEYQPSELLLHPHTTVLERVPTA
;
A
#
# COMPACT_ATOMS: atom_id res chain seq x y z
N MET A 1 -13.71 3.70 -26.80
CA MET A 1 -14.28 3.15 -25.55
C MET A 1 -13.87 4.07 -24.43
N THR A 2 -14.79 4.88 -23.90
CA THR A 2 -14.50 5.74 -22.74
C THR A 2 -14.46 4.84 -21.52
N VAL A 3 -13.27 4.38 -21.14
CA VAL A 3 -13.07 3.70 -19.85
C VAL A 3 -13.28 4.77 -18.78
N ILE A 4 -14.13 4.49 -17.78
CA ILE A 4 -14.36 5.36 -16.64
C ILE A 4 -13.00 5.81 -16.08
N ALA A 5 -12.78 7.11 -15.96
CA ALA A 5 -11.58 7.61 -15.33
C ALA A 5 -11.56 7.19 -13.85
N ASP A 6 -10.44 6.66 -13.39
CA ASP A 6 -10.28 6.11 -12.03
C ASP A 6 -10.55 7.12 -10.90
N ASN A 7 -10.52 8.42 -11.22
CA ASN A 7 -10.72 9.52 -10.28
C ASN A 7 -12.15 10.09 -10.26
N ASP A 8 -13.06 9.60 -11.12
CA ASP A 8 -14.43 10.12 -11.13
C ASP A 8 -15.28 9.43 -10.04
N PHE A 9 -15.33 10.02 -8.84
CA PHE A 9 -16.21 9.53 -7.78
C PHE A 9 -17.69 9.55 -8.22
N ARG A 10 -18.12 10.42 -9.14
CA ARG A 10 -19.51 10.38 -9.63
C ARG A 10 -19.80 9.09 -10.39
N ALA A 11 -18.80 8.54 -11.07
CA ALA A 11 -18.93 7.27 -11.77
C ALA A 11 -18.98 6.08 -10.82
N TRP A 12 -18.22 6.12 -9.71
CA TRP A 12 -18.10 5.01 -8.76
C TRP A 12 -18.97 5.14 -7.51
N GLY A 13 -19.52 6.31 -7.21
CA GLY A 13 -20.15 6.64 -5.92
C GLY A 13 -21.35 5.76 -5.59
N THR A 14 -22.19 5.44 -6.60
CA THR A 14 -23.31 4.51 -6.44
C THR A 14 -22.84 3.11 -6.02
N LEU A 15 -21.66 2.70 -6.48
CA LEU A 15 -21.08 1.39 -6.20
C LEU A 15 -20.37 1.35 -4.84
N LEU A 16 -19.76 2.47 -4.44
CA LEU A 16 -19.10 2.63 -3.13
C LEU A 16 -20.09 2.79 -1.97
N ARG A 17 -21.35 3.15 -2.25
CA ARG A 17 -22.46 3.24 -1.28
C ARG A 17 -22.13 4.09 -0.03
N ARG A 18 -21.32 5.12 -0.20
CA ARG A 18 -20.94 6.09 0.83
C ARG A 18 -20.67 7.46 0.21
N ASN A 19 -20.58 8.48 1.06
CA ASN A 19 -20.10 9.80 0.64
C ASN A 19 -18.58 9.77 0.41
N PRO A 20 -18.07 10.64 -0.47
CA PRO A 20 -16.64 10.78 -0.66
C PRO A 20 -16.00 11.26 0.64
N ILE A 21 -14.75 10.84 0.86
CA ILE A 21 -13.88 11.49 1.85
C ILE A 21 -13.61 12.91 1.34
N ILE A 22 -13.73 13.90 2.23
CA ILE A 22 -13.48 15.32 1.91
C ILE A 22 -12.65 15.90 3.05
N VAL A 23 -11.44 16.35 2.76
CA VAL A 23 -10.53 16.90 3.76
C VAL A 23 -10.51 18.42 3.75
N ASP A 24 -10.29 19.01 4.93
CA ASP A 24 -10.05 20.46 5.05
C ASP A 24 -8.64 20.81 4.57
N HIS A 25 -8.54 21.22 3.31
CA HIS A 25 -7.26 21.60 2.70
C HIS A 25 -6.63 22.86 3.32
N ALA A 26 -7.42 23.75 3.94
CA ALA A 26 -6.86 24.90 4.64
C ALA A 26 -6.11 24.42 5.89
N HIS A 27 -6.72 23.50 6.65
CA HIS A 27 -6.05 22.85 7.77
C HIS A 27 -4.81 22.06 7.34
N LEU A 28 -4.89 21.25 6.28
CA LEU A 28 -3.73 20.51 5.75
C LEU A 28 -2.56 21.42 5.38
N ARG A 29 -2.85 22.59 4.79
CA ARG A 29 -1.82 23.58 4.47
C ARG A 29 -1.09 24.08 5.71
N THR A 30 -1.77 24.23 6.86
CA THR A 30 -1.10 24.61 8.12
C THR A 30 -0.08 23.58 8.62
N ILE A 31 -0.25 22.31 8.23
CA ILE A 31 0.63 21.20 8.62
C ILE A 31 1.82 21.09 7.65
N LEU A 32 1.54 21.22 6.35
CA LEU A 32 2.47 20.88 5.27
C LEU A 32 3.28 22.09 4.75
N ALA A 33 2.75 23.30 4.86
CA ALA A 33 3.42 24.48 4.34
C ALA A 33 4.78 24.69 5.00
N GLY A 34 5.80 24.99 4.19
CA GLY A 34 7.17 25.18 4.66
C GLY A 34 7.88 23.91 5.16
N LYS A 35 7.26 22.73 5.07
CA LYS A 35 7.89 21.46 5.43
C LYS A 35 8.72 20.90 4.28
N ARG A 36 9.81 20.22 4.61
CA ARG A 36 10.57 19.35 3.71
C ARG A 36 9.97 17.96 3.80
N VAL A 37 9.41 17.50 2.70
CA VAL A 37 8.66 16.24 2.64
C VAL A 37 9.40 15.25 1.76
N LEU A 38 9.61 14.04 2.25
CA LEU A 38 10.19 12.93 1.48
C LEU A 38 9.09 11.93 1.14
N VAL A 39 9.05 11.48 -0.12
CA VAL A 39 8.15 10.43 -0.58
C VAL A 39 8.99 9.28 -1.13
N THR A 40 8.95 8.10 -0.51
CA THR A 40 9.55 6.89 -1.09
C THR A 40 8.52 6.19 -1.97
N GLY A 41 8.93 5.57 -3.08
CA GLY A 41 8.01 5.03 -4.07
C GLY A 41 7.26 6.16 -4.80
N ALA A 42 7.91 7.31 -4.97
CA ALA A 42 7.33 8.53 -5.52
C ALA A 42 6.82 8.39 -6.95
N GLY A 43 7.40 7.48 -7.74
CA GLY A 43 6.94 7.16 -9.10
C GLY A 43 5.81 6.14 -9.15
N GLY A 44 5.51 5.47 -8.03
CA GLY A 44 4.43 4.51 -7.94
C GLY A 44 3.04 5.15 -8.07
N TRP A 45 1.99 4.34 -8.23
CA TRP A 45 0.62 4.84 -8.43
C TRP A 45 0.15 5.82 -7.34
N ILE A 46 0.24 5.41 -6.07
CA ILE A 46 -0.17 6.27 -4.95
C ILE A 46 0.90 7.33 -4.67
N GLY A 47 2.18 6.98 -4.74
CA GLY A 47 3.27 7.92 -4.48
C GLY A 47 3.29 9.11 -5.43
N SER A 48 3.01 8.90 -6.72
CA SER A 48 2.95 9.96 -7.73
C SER A 48 1.72 10.84 -7.56
N ALA A 49 0.56 10.24 -7.26
CA ALA A 49 -0.64 10.99 -6.95
C ALA A 49 -0.48 11.84 -5.67
N LEU A 50 0.14 11.26 -4.63
CA LEU A 50 0.46 11.96 -3.39
C LEU A 50 1.44 13.10 -3.62
N THR A 51 2.51 12.86 -4.38
CA THR A 51 3.52 13.89 -4.73
C THR A 51 2.86 15.09 -5.41
N LYS A 52 1.98 14.84 -6.38
CA LYS A 52 1.24 15.91 -7.09
C LYS A 52 0.28 16.66 -6.16
N ALA A 53 -0.36 15.99 -5.21
CA ALA A 53 -1.25 16.63 -4.25
C ALA A 53 -0.49 17.45 -3.19
N LEU A 54 0.66 16.96 -2.73
CA LEU A 54 1.55 17.68 -1.81
C LEU A 54 2.00 19.03 -2.38
N ALA A 55 2.18 19.12 -3.70
CA ALA A 55 2.56 20.36 -4.38
C ALA A 55 1.58 21.52 -4.11
N ALA A 56 0.28 21.23 -3.95
CA ALA A 56 -0.76 22.23 -3.71
C ALA A 56 -0.81 22.75 -2.26
N HIS A 57 0.13 22.32 -1.40
CA HIS A 57 0.17 22.63 0.03
C HIS A 57 1.45 23.36 0.46
N ASP A 58 2.13 24.00 -0.50
CA ASP A 58 3.27 24.90 -0.30
C ASP A 58 4.44 24.31 0.54
N PRO A 59 4.87 23.05 0.32
CA PRO A 59 6.01 22.51 1.03
C PRO A 59 7.28 23.27 0.64
N ALA A 60 8.22 23.41 1.57
CA ALA A 60 9.50 24.06 1.29
C ALA A 60 10.33 23.28 0.26
N HIS A 61 10.23 21.95 0.29
CA HIS A 61 10.95 21.08 -0.65
C HIS A 61 10.31 19.68 -0.68
N LEU A 62 10.29 19.05 -1.86
CA LEU A 62 9.93 17.63 -2.03
C LEU A 62 11.15 16.77 -2.40
N VAL A 63 11.36 15.66 -1.69
CA VAL A 63 12.36 14.66 -2.04
C VAL A 63 11.65 13.42 -2.58
N LEU A 64 11.86 13.12 -3.85
CA LEU A 64 11.20 12.03 -4.56
C LEU A 64 12.18 10.87 -4.64
N VAL A 65 11.92 9.78 -3.91
CA VAL A 65 12.78 8.60 -3.91
C VAL A 65 12.04 7.45 -4.57
N ASP A 66 12.65 6.81 -5.56
CA ASP A 66 12.13 5.58 -6.15
C ASP A 66 13.28 4.67 -6.58
N ALA A 67 13.06 3.35 -6.57
CA ALA A 67 14.03 2.38 -7.04
C ALA A 67 13.89 2.12 -8.56
N SER A 68 12.74 2.47 -9.14
CA SER A 68 12.51 2.40 -10.58
C SER A 68 12.94 3.71 -11.24
N GLU A 69 13.98 3.65 -12.07
CA GLU A 69 14.45 4.80 -12.86
C GLU A 69 13.33 5.39 -13.74
N HIS A 70 12.61 4.55 -14.49
CA HIS A 70 11.52 5.02 -15.35
C HIS A 70 10.39 5.72 -14.57
N ALA A 71 9.92 5.13 -13.47
CA ALA A 71 8.88 5.71 -12.64
C ALA A 71 9.32 7.03 -12.00
N LEU A 72 10.58 7.13 -11.57
CA LEU A 72 11.17 8.35 -11.05
C LEU A 72 11.24 9.45 -12.12
N TYR A 73 11.67 9.11 -13.32
CA TYR A 73 11.71 10.03 -14.46
C TYR A 73 10.31 10.57 -14.79
N GLU A 74 9.29 9.72 -14.85
CA GLU A 74 7.92 10.17 -15.18
C GLU A 74 7.34 11.11 -14.12
N ILE A 75 7.57 10.86 -12.82
CA ILE A 75 7.10 11.80 -11.78
C ILE A 75 7.92 13.09 -11.77
N ASP A 76 9.23 13.03 -11.96
CA ASP A 76 10.10 14.21 -12.06
C ASP A 76 9.68 15.10 -13.23
N ARG A 77 9.47 14.52 -14.43
CA ARG A 77 8.97 15.25 -15.60
C ARG A 77 7.61 15.89 -15.30
N ALA A 78 6.67 15.11 -14.76
CA ALA A 78 5.34 15.60 -14.43
C ALA A 78 5.34 16.72 -13.36
N MET A 79 6.34 16.76 -12.48
CA MET A 79 6.51 17.85 -11.51
C MET A 79 7.14 19.09 -12.16
N ARG A 80 8.13 18.93 -13.05
CA ARG A 80 8.75 20.07 -13.76
C ARG A 80 7.82 20.77 -14.74
N GLU A 81 6.85 20.05 -15.30
CA GLU A 81 5.83 20.59 -16.22
C GLU A 81 4.75 21.42 -15.51
N ARG A 82 4.75 21.48 -14.17
CA ARG A 82 3.77 22.25 -13.40
C ARG A 82 4.28 23.65 -13.08
N ASP A 83 3.42 24.63 -13.27
CA ASP A 83 3.69 26.03 -12.87
C ASP A 83 3.73 26.22 -11.35
N ASP A 84 3.04 25.36 -10.60
CA ASP A 84 2.91 25.44 -9.13
C ASP A 84 3.81 24.43 -8.39
N ALA A 85 4.76 23.80 -9.08
CA ALA A 85 5.60 22.80 -8.42
C ALA A 85 6.56 23.45 -7.40
N PRO A 86 6.60 22.94 -6.15
CA PRO A 86 7.63 23.33 -5.20
C PRO A 86 9.01 22.86 -5.68
N PRO A 87 10.09 23.44 -5.14
CA PRO A 87 11.44 22.89 -5.32
C PRO A 87 11.45 21.39 -4.98
N HIS A 88 12.02 20.57 -5.87
CA HIS A 88 12.09 19.14 -5.67
C HIS A 88 13.42 18.54 -6.12
N THR A 89 13.81 17.44 -5.50
CA THR A 89 14.96 16.63 -5.88
C THR A 89 14.52 15.18 -6.06
N SER A 90 14.92 14.58 -7.18
CA SER A 90 14.63 13.20 -7.52
C SER A 90 15.87 12.34 -7.26
N VAL A 91 15.74 11.29 -6.46
CA VAL A 91 16.84 10.40 -6.06
C VAL A 91 16.49 8.96 -6.41
N LEU A 92 17.28 8.34 -7.29
CA LEU A 92 17.21 6.92 -7.55
C LEU A 92 17.78 6.17 -6.33
N GLY A 93 16.92 5.50 -5.58
CA GLY A 93 17.31 4.91 -4.29
C GLY A 93 16.41 3.77 -3.86
N ASN A 94 17.01 2.79 -3.19
CA ASN A 94 16.30 1.66 -2.59
C ASN A 94 16.27 1.86 -1.06
N ILE A 95 15.08 1.77 -0.46
CA ILE A 95 14.88 1.91 0.99
C ILE A 95 15.65 0.87 1.81
N CYS A 96 16.03 -0.27 1.22
CA CYS A 96 16.86 -1.30 1.84
C CYS A 96 18.33 -0.90 1.93
N ASP A 97 18.78 0.11 1.18
CA ASP A 97 20.13 0.63 1.25
C ASP A 97 20.23 1.74 2.31
N ARG A 98 20.73 1.34 3.49
CA ARG A 98 20.91 2.25 4.63
C ARG A 98 21.83 3.43 4.31
N LEU A 99 22.89 3.24 3.51
CA LEU A 99 23.84 4.31 3.22
C LEU A 99 23.20 5.37 2.32
N THR A 100 22.50 4.92 1.28
CA THR A 100 21.74 5.82 0.40
C THR A 100 20.65 6.56 1.18
N MET A 101 19.88 5.87 2.03
CA MET A 101 18.87 6.54 2.86
C MET A 101 19.49 7.54 3.84
N ALA A 102 20.60 7.20 4.49
CA ALA A 102 21.29 8.10 5.40
C ALA A 102 21.78 9.38 4.69
N ASP A 103 22.40 9.24 3.50
CA ASP A 103 22.85 10.38 2.70
C ASP A 103 21.68 11.32 2.34
N ILE A 104 20.54 10.75 1.91
CA ILE A 104 19.33 11.53 1.61
C ILE A 104 18.85 12.31 2.83
N PHE A 105 18.74 11.65 3.99
CA PHE A 105 18.24 12.30 5.21
C PHE A 105 19.19 13.38 5.73
N VAL A 106 20.51 13.16 5.63
CA VAL A 106 21.52 14.17 6.00
C VAL A 106 21.46 15.39 5.08
N ARG A 107 21.32 15.19 3.77
CA ARG A 107 21.29 16.29 2.80
C ARG A 107 20.01 17.09 2.82
N HIS A 108 18.87 16.42 2.95
CA HIS A 108 17.56 17.05 2.76
C HIS A 108 16.78 17.28 4.06
N VAL A 109 17.20 16.65 5.17
CA VAL A 109 16.64 16.83 6.52
C VAL A 109 15.10 16.80 6.51
N PRO A 110 14.47 15.72 6.00
CA PRO A 110 13.02 15.65 5.83
C PRO A 110 12.31 15.64 7.19
N GLN A 111 11.27 16.46 7.29
CA GLN A 111 10.44 16.59 8.50
C GLN A 111 9.27 15.61 8.47
N ILE A 112 8.71 15.36 7.29
CA ILE A 112 7.61 14.41 7.08
C ILE A 112 8.05 13.41 6.01
N VAL A 113 7.93 12.12 6.31
CA VAL A 113 8.22 11.04 5.37
C VAL A 113 6.92 10.31 5.04
N TYR A 114 6.55 10.28 3.78
CA TYR A 114 5.50 9.41 3.25
C TYR A 114 6.13 8.16 2.61
N HIS A 115 5.92 7.01 3.23
CA HIS A 115 6.51 5.75 2.80
C HIS A 115 5.52 4.94 1.93
N ALA A 116 5.59 5.12 0.60
CA ALA A 116 4.77 4.41 -0.39
C ALA A 116 5.51 3.28 -1.15
N ALA A 117 6.80 3.07 -0.89
CA ALA A 117 7.59 2.02 -1.56
C ALA A 117 7.25 0.63 -0.98
N ALA A 118 6.60 -0.22 -1.78
CA ALA A 118 6.28 -1.59 -1.40
C ALA A 118 6.00 -2.48 -2.62
N TYR A 119 6.20 -3.78 -2.48
CA TYR A 119 5.63 -4.77 -3.40
C TYR A 119 4.24 -5.19 -2.92
N LYS A 120 3.26 -5.13 -3.84
CA LYS A 120 1.83 -5.31 -3.51
C LYS A 120 1.14 -6.51 -4.15
N HIS A 121 1.74 -7.15 -5.17
CA HIS A 121 1.06 -8.18 -5.95
C HIS A 121 1.11 -9.53 -5.23
N VAL A 122 0.01 -9.91 -4.56
CA VAL A 122 -0.08 -11.16 -3.77
C VAL A 122 0.46 -12.39 -4.53
N PRO A 123 -0.03 -12.74 -5.74
CA PRO A 123 0.44 -13.96 -6.40
C PRO A 123 1.93 -13.95 -6.75
N LEU A 124 2.49 -12.77 -7.02
CA LEU A 124 3.91 -12.63 -7.30
C LEU A 124 4.74 -12.75 -6.02
N MET A 125 4.24 -12.19 -4.91
CA MET A 125 4.92 -12.22 -3.62
C MET A 125 4.86 -13.59 -2.95
N GLU A 126 3.77 -14.35 -3.13
CA GLU A 126 3.72 -15.76 -2.71
C GLU A 126 4.85 -16.59 -3.36
N ARG A 127 5.21 -16.27 -4.61
CA ARG A 127 6.33 -16.90 -5.33
C ARG A 127 7.70 -16.27 -5.04
N ASN A 128 7.73 -15.10 -4.41
CA ASN A 128 8.94 -14.34 -4.11
C ASN A 128 8.91 -13.86 -2.66
N PRO A 129 8.79 -14.79 -1.67
CA PRO A 129 8.52 -14.42 -0.28
C PRO A 129 9.67 -13.62 0.35
N PHE A 130 10.92 -13.95 0.00
CA PHE A 130 12.09 -13.18 0.45
C PHE A 130 12.07 -11.74 -0.04
N ALA A 131 11.69 -11.51 -1.30
CA ALA A 131 11.58 -10.15 -1.85
C ALA A 131 10.47 -9.36 -1.14
N ALA A 132 9.34 -10.01 -0.82
CA ALA A 132 8.26 -9.40 -0.07
C ALA A 132 8.74 -8.93 1.32
N VAL A 133 9.37 -9.83 2.09
CA VAL A 133 9.85 -9.51 3.44
C VAL A 133 11.00 -8.51 3.42
N GLN A 134 11.96 -8.67 2.51
CA GLN A 134 13.10 -7.77 2.39
C GLN A 134 12.66 -6.35 2.05
N ASN A 135 11.84 -6.18 1.02
CA ASN A 135 11.43 -4.85 0.59
C ASN A 135 10.42 -4.23 1.57
N ASN A 136 9.37 -4.96 1.94
CA ASN A 136 8.27 -4.36 2.69
C ASN A 136 8.58 -4.22 4.19
N ALA A 137 9.24 -5.20 4.81
CA ALA A 137 9.51 -5.17 6.26
C ALA A 137 10.91 -4.66 6.58
N LEU A 138 11.96 -5.29 6.03
CA LEU A 138 13.35 -4.90 6.33
C LEU A 138 13.71 -3.53 5.73
N GLY A 139 13.17 -3.20 4.56
CA GLY A 139 13.26 -1.87 3.96
C GLY A 139 12.59 -0.79 4.82
N THR A 140 11.37 -1.04 5.32
CA THR A 140 10.70 -0.15 6.27
C THR A 140 11.53 0.02 7.56
N TYR A 141 12.09 -1.06 8.09
CA TYR A 141 12.96 -1.00 9.26
C TYR A 141 14.19 -0.13 9.03
N THR A 142 14.86 -0.29 7.88
CA THR A 142 16.01 0.53 7.51
C THR A 142 15.64 2.01 7.44
N LEU A 143 14.54 2.33 6.77
CA LEU A 143 14.02 3.70 6.65
C LEU A 143 13.65 4.28 8.03
N ALA A 144 12.99 3.50 8.88
CA ALA A 144 12.59 3.93 10.22
C ALA A 144 13.80 4.23 11.11
N GLN A 145 14.85 3.41 11.06
CA GLN A 145 16.08 3.68 11.80
C GLN A 145 16.75 4.98 11.35
N VAL A 146 16.88 5.19 10.03
CA VAL A 146 17.49 6.43 9.50
C VAL A 146 16.65 7.65 9.86
N ALA A 147 15.31 7.55 9.80
CA ALA A 147 14.43 8.64 10.19
C ALA A 147 14.57 9.02 11.67
N ALA A 148 14.72 8.03 12.55
CA ALA A 148 14.99 8.24 13.97
C ALA A 148 16.37 8.89 14.20
N ASP A 149 17.41 8.39 13.52
CA ASP A 149 18.78 8.93 13.63
C ASP A 149 18.87 10.40 13.17
N CYS A 150 18.03 10.80 12.20
CA CYS A 150 18.03 12.14 11.60
C CYS A 150 16.92 13.08 12.10
N ARG A 151 16.25 12.73 13.20
CA ARG A 151 15.24 13.58 13.89
C ARG A 151 14.07 14.03 13.01
N THR A 152 13.59 13.16 12.13
CA THR A 152 12.35 13.37 11.39
C THR A 152 11.17 13.54 12.35
N GLU A 153 10.21 14.40 12.04
CA GLU A 153 9.06 14.66 12.93
C GLU A 153 8.02 13.53 12.83
N GLN A 154 7.77 13.03 11.62
CA GLN A 154 6.75 12.02 11.35
C GLN A 154 7.14 11.09 10.19
N LEU A 155 6.82 9.80 10.32
CA LEU A 155 6.87 8.83 9.22
C LEU A 155 5.51 8.17 9.07
N ILE A 156 4.90 8.33 7.88
CA ILE A 156 3.58 7.83 7.52
C ILE A 156 3.74 6.78 6.43
N MET A 157 3.57 5.51 6.79
CA MET A 157 3.61 4.40 5.85
C MET A 157 2.23 4.10 5.28
N ILE A 158 2.20 3.84 3.97
CA ILE A 158 1.05 3.23 3.31
C ILE A 158 1.04 1.74 3.65
N SER A 159 0.03 1.30 4.40
CA SER A 159 -0.27 -0.11 4.65
C SER A 159 -1.52 -0.54 3.85
N THR A 160 -2.05 -1.72 4.13
CA THR A 160 -3.17 -2.32 3.40
C THR A 160 -4.07 -3.10 4.35
N ASP A 161 -5.35 -3.18 4.02
CA ASP A 161 -6.31 -4.13 4.62
C ASP A 161 -5.77 -5.57 4.74
N LYS A 162 -4.93 -6.02 3.81
CA LYS A 162 -4.30 -7.36 3.82
C LYS A 162 -3.32 -7.59 4.98
N ALA A 163 -2.94 -6.54 5.71
CA ALA A 163 -2.13 -6.64 6.92
C ALA A 163 -2.97 -7.07 8.15
N ALA A 164 -4.29 -6.88 8.12
CA ALA A 164 -5.18 -7.39 9.16
C ALA A 164 -5.40 -8.90 8.94
N ASP A 165 -5.15 -9.74 9.95
CA ASP A 165 -5.23 -11.20 9.90
C ASP A 165 -4.64 -11.78 8.59
N PRO A 166 -3.35 -11.55 8.29
CA PRO A 166 -2.81 -11.81 6.97
C PRO A 166 -2.92 -13.28 6.58
N VAL A 167 -3.30 -13.55 5.32
CA VAL A 167 -3.32 -14.90 4.73
C VAL A 167 -2.32 -15.06 3.57
N SER A 168 -1.51 -14.02 3.34
CA SER A 168 -0.48 -13.96 2.30
C SER A 168 0.82 -13.41 2.87
N ILE A 169 1.95 -13.80 2.29
CA ILE A 169 3.26 -13.25 2.69
C ILE A 169 3.36 -11.76 2.38
N MET A 170 2.66 -11.29 1.35
CA MET A 170 2.56 -9.86 1.05
C MET A 170 1.88 -9.12 2.21
N GLY A 171 0.70 -9.59 2.64
CA GLY A 171 0.00 -9.04 3.79
C GLY A 171 0.82 -9.12 5.08
N ALA A 172 1.41 -10.29 5.36
CA ALA A 172 2.24 -10.51 6.54
C ALA A 172 3.48 -9.60 6.55
N SER A 173 4.15 -9.39 5.41
CA SER A 173 5.29 -8.47 5.32
C SER A 173 4.89 -7.01 5.63
N LYS A 174 3.67 -6.58 5.24
CA LYS A 174 3.14 -5.26 5.59
C LYS A 174 2.73 -5.18 7.05
N ARG A 175 2.18 -6.24 7.62
CA ARG A 175 1.90 -6.33 9.06
C ARG A 175 3.19 -6.23 9.88
N LEU A 176 4.26 -6.91 9.48
CA LEU A 176 5.57 -6.77 10.13
C LEU A 176 6.10 -5.34 10.04
N ALA A 177 5.91 -4.67 8.90
CA ALA A 177 6.26 -3.27 8.73
C ALA A 177 5.44 -2.33 9.66
N GLU A 178 4.17 -2.63 9.91
CA GLU A 178 3.38 -1.91 10.92
C GLU A 178 3.97 -2.08 12.32
N LEU A 179 4.31 -3.33 12.70
CA LEU A 179 4.92 -3.62 14.00
C LEU A 179 6.27 -2.93 14.17
N VAL A 180 7.07 -2.81 13.09
CA VAL A 180 8.29 -2.00 13.06
C VAL A 180 8.03 -0.55 13.46
N LEU A 181 6.99 0.07 12.89
CA LEU A 181 6.63 1.46 13.20
C LEU A 181 6.05 1.59 14.61
N MET A 182 5.19 0.66 15.04
CA MET A 182 4.57 0.70 16.36
C MET A 182 5.56 0.44 17.50
N ALA A 183 6.62 -0.32 17.26
CA ALA A 183 7.70 -0.47 18.22
C ALA A 183 8.52 0.81 18.43
N GLY A 184 8.42 1.78 17.50
CA GLY A 184 8.93 3.13 17.61
C GLY A 184 10.43 3.24 17.88
N ALA A 185 11.25 3.36 16.83
CA ALA A 185 12.71 3.48 16.99
C ALA A 185 13.14 4.71 17.83
N ALA A 186 12.29 5.74 17.93
CA ALA A 186 12.48 6.87 18.83
C ALA A 186 11.15 7.59 19.16
N ASP A 187 11.01 8.10 20.38
CA ASP A 187 9.79 8.75 20.89
C ASP A 187 9.48 10.11 20.25
N HIS A 188 10.50 10.76 19.67
CA HIS A 188 10.32 12.08 19.05
C HIS A 188 9.71 12.02 17.65
N VAL A 189 9.70 10.84 17.02
CA VAL A 189 9.08 10.61 15.72
C VAL A 189 7.67 10.08 15.94
N LYS A 190 6.68 10.66 15.26
CA LYS A 190 5.33 10.08 15.21
C LYS A 190 5.27 9.02 14.12
N TRP A 191 5.12 7.76 14.53
CA TRP A 191 5.11 6.61 13.61
C TRP A 191 3.68 6.24 13.24
N LYS A 192 3.34 6.34 11.96
CA LYS A 192 1.96 6.14 11.49
C LYS A 192 1.92 5.11 10.38
N ALA A 193 0.99 4.19 10.45
CA ALA A 193 0.69 3.26 9.36
C ALA A 193 -0.78 3.39 8.96
N LEU A 194 -1.06 3.76 7.72
CA LEU A 194 -2.43 3.92 7.22
C LEU A 194 -2.82 2.69 6.40
N ARG A 195 -3.71 1.86 6.91
CA ARG A 195 -4.28 0.73 6.16
C ARG A 195 -5.32 1.22 5.17
N LEU A 196 -5.00 1.12 3.88
CA LEU A 196 -5.94 1.43 2.82
C LEU A 196 -6.61 0.16 2.28
N GLY A 197 -7.82 0.33 1.74
CA GLY A 197 -8.46 -0.69 0.91
C GLY A 197 -7.90 -0.71 -0.52
N ASN A 198 -8.67 -1.28 -1.44
CA ASN A 198 -8.33 -1.33 -2.85
C ASN A 198 -8.56 0.04 -3.54
N VAL A 199 -7.49 0.64 -4.05
CA VAL A 199 -7.59 1.85 -4.87
C VAL A 199 -8.09 1.49 -6.26
N ILE A 200 -9.25 2.03 -6.64
CA ILE A 200 -9.85 1.87 -7.97
C ILE A 200 -8.85 2.30 -9.04
N GLY A 201 -8.71 1.50 -10.10
CA GLY A 201 -7.87 1.86 -11.24
C GLY A 201 -6.37 1.62 -11.09
N SER A 202 -5.89 1.37 -9.87
CA SER A 202 -4.46 1.25 -9.62
C SER A 202 -3.78 0.19 -10.50
N HIS A 203 -2.51 0.41 -10.85
CA HIS A 203 -1.76 -0.50 -11.73
C HIS A 203 -1.88 -1.97 -11.31
N GLY A 204 -2.21 -2.83 -12.29
CA GLY A 204 -2.40 -4.27 -12.11
C GLY A 204 -3.55 -4.66 -11.17
N SER A 205 -4.52 -3.77 -10.95
CA SER A 205 -5.73 -4.06 -10.19
C SER A 205 -6.86 -4.61 -11.08
N VAL A 206 -8.00 -4.90 -10.46
CA VAL A 206 -9.13 -5.58 -11.09
C VAL A 206 -9.83 -4.74 -12.16
N VAL A 207 -9.94 -3.42 -11.97
CA VAL A 207 -10.63 -2.52 -12.93
C VAL A 207 -9.87 -2.44 -14.27
N PRO A 208 -8.55 -2.17 -14.30
CA PRO A 208 -7.77 -2.25 -15.54
C PRO A 208 -7.82 -3.62 -16.21
N LEU A 209 -7.80 -4.70 -15.42
CA LEU A 209 -7.92 -6.07 -15.95
C LEU A 209 -9.27 -6.28 -16.66
N PHE A 210 -10.36 -5.88 -16.03
CA PHE A 210 -11.70 -5.97 -16.62
C PHE A 210 -11.81 -5.12 -17.89
N ALA A 211 -11.28 -3.89 -17.86
CA ALA A 211 -11.26 -3.02 -19.04
C ALA A 211 -10.51 -3.69 -20.22
N GLN A 212 -9.36 -4.33 -19.96
CA GLN A 212 -8.60 -5.07 -20.98
C GLN A 212 -9.37 -6.30 -21.51
N GLN A 213 -9.98 -7.08 -20.63
CA GLN A 213 -10.77 -8.27 -21.00
C GLN A 213 -11.96 -7.88 -21.88
N ILE A 214 -12.68 -6.84 -21.46
CA ILE A 214 -13.79 -6.25 -22.17
C ILE A 214 -13.36 -5.73 -23.54
N ALA A 215 -12.26 -4.99 -23.63
CA ALA A 215 -11.75 -4.44 -24.88
C ALA A 215 -11.42 -5.55 -25.89
N ARG A 216 -10.92 -6.70 -25.40
CA ARG A 216 -10.65 -7.91 -26.21
C ARG A 216 -11.89 -8.72 -26.55
N GLY A 217 -13.08 -8.34 -26.04
CA GLY A 217 -14.33 -9.07 -26.25
C GLY A 217 -14.44 -10.39 -25.48
N GLY A 218 -13.48 -10.67 -24.59
CA GLY A 218 -13.44 -11.90 -23.81
C GLY A 218 -14.29 -11.83 -22.55
N PRO A 219 -14.55 -12.97 -21.89
CA PRO A 219 -15.23 -12.99 -20.61
C PRO A 219 -14.48 -12.14 -19.58
N VAL A 220 -15.23 -11.49 -18.70
CA VAL A 220 -14.68 -10.86 -17.51
C VAL A 220 -14.44 -11.94 -16.45
N THR A 221 -13.23 -12.05 -15.93
CA THR A 221 -12.88 -13.11 -14.96
C THR A 221 -12.98 -12.61 -13.53
N VAL A 222 -13.97 -13.08 -12.78
CA VAL A 222 -14.09 -12.81 -11.34
C VAL A 222 -13.50 -14.00 -10.57
N THR A 223 -12.78 -13.78 -9.47
CA THR A 223 -12.20 -14.88 -8.70
C THR A 223 -13.30 -15.71 -8.03
N HIS A 224 -14.22 -15.05 -7.33
CA HIS A 224 -15.32 -15.72 -6.66
C HIS A 224 -16.58 -14.84 -6.57
N ARG A 225 -17.76 -15.46 -6.63
CA ARG A 225 -19.06 -14.80 -6.59
C ARG A 225 -19.30 -13.97 -5.30
N HIS A 226 -18.68 -14.40 -4.21
CA HIS A 226 -18.79 -13.75 -2.90
C HIS A 226 -17.57 -12.93 -2.51
N ALA A 227 -16.61 -12.72 -3.43
CA ALA A 227 -15.41 -11.93 -3.13
C ALA A 227 -15.79 -10.45 -2.91
N ARG A 228 -15.42 -9.91 -1.74
CA ARG A 228 -15.70 -8.51 -1.35
C ARG A 228 -14.44 -7.76 -0.98
N ARG A 229 -14.35 -6.48 -1.36
CA ARG A 229 -13.21 -5.60 -1.07
C ARG A 229 -13.69 -4.21 -0.67
N TYR A 230 -12.95 -3.56 0.22
CA TYR A 230 -13.12 -2.14 0.46
C TYR A 230 -12.51 -1.36 -0.70
N PHE A 231 -13.20 -0.34 -1.19
CA PHE A 231 -12.72 0.49 -2.28
C PHE A 231 -12.71 1.97 -1.92
N LEU A 232 -11.75 2.65 -2.51
CA LEU A 232 -11.60 4.09 -2.49
C LEU A 232 -11.00 4.55 -3.82
N THR A 233 -11.23 5.81 -4.18
CA THR A 233 -10.57 6.41 -5.35
C THR A 233 -9.13 6.76 -5.03
N THR A 234 -8.33 7.06 -6.07
CA THR A 234 -6.95 7.54 -5.85
C THR A 234 -6.94 8.86 -5.08
N GLN A 235 -7.90 9.75 -5.37
CA GLN A 235 -8.04 11.01 -4.64
C GLN A 235 -8.29 10.77 -3.15
N GLU A 236 -9.27 9.92 -2.80
CA GLU A 236 -9.58 9.60 -1.40
C GLU A 236 -8.39 8.96 -0.68
N ALA A 237 -7.64 8.09 -1.35
CA ALA A 237 -6.43 7.49 -0.80
C ALA A 237 -5.38 8.55 -0.46
N VAL A 238 -5.17 9.51 -1.36
CA VAL A 238 -4.25 10.64 -1.15
C VAL A 238 -4.74 11.56 -0.04
N GLU A 239 -6.02 11.87 0.01
CA GLU A 239 -6.61 12.69 1.06
C GLU A 239 -6.44 12.06 2.45
N CYS A 240 -6.64 10.75 2.58
CA CYS A 240 -6.37 10.03 3.82
C CYS A 240 -4.89 10.10 4.22
N LEU A 241 -3.97 10.04 3.26
CA LEU A 241 -2.54 10.15 3.53
C LEU A 241 -2.15 11.56 3.99
N LEU A 242 -2.66 12.59 3.33
CA LEU A 242 -2.44 13.97 3.76
C LEU A 242 -2.98 14.20 5.17
N LEU A 243 -4.20 13.72 5.44
CA LEU A 243 -4.83 13.79 6.76
C LEU A 243 -4.05 13.04 7.84
N ALA A 244 -3.38 11.93 7.51
CA ALA A 244 -2.56 11.19 8.46
C ALA A 244 -1.38 12.03 9.02
N ALA A 245 -0.95 13.11 8.35
CA ALA A 245 0.06 14.03 8.90
C ALA A 245 -0.47 14.93 10.04
N SER A 246 -1.79 15.01 10.21
CA SER A 246 -2.41 15.82 11.27
C SER A 246 -1.81 15.55 12.65
N GLY A 247 -1.74 16.62 13.44
CA GLY A 247 -1.31 16.60 14.84
C GLY A 247 -2.24 15.79 15.74
N ASP A 248 -3.48 15.54 15.31
CA ASP A 248 -4.50 14.76 16.02
C ASP A 248 -4.07 13.30 16.26
N PHE A 249 -3.15 12.79 15.43
CA PHE A 249 -2.69 11.43 15.50
C PHE A 249 -1.25 11.38 16.05
N GLY A 250 -1.06 10.61 17.11
CA GLY A 250 0.26 10.23 17.63
C GLY A 250 0.88 9.09 16.82
N THR A 251 1.59 8.20 17.50
CA THR A 251 2.02 6.91 16.93
C THR A 251 0.81 5.97 16.91
N ALA A 252 0.43 5.50 15.72
CA ALA A 252 -0.81 4.73 15.55
C ALA A 252 -0.88 3.98 14.22
N ILE A 253 -1.67 2.90 14.21
CA ILE A 253 -2.25 2.37 12.98
C ILE A 253 -3.58 3.09 12.73
N LEU A 254 -3.79 3.55 11.50
CA LEU A 254 -4.95 4.33 11.07
C LEU A 254 -5.72 3.54 10.02
N VAL A 255 -7.05 3.62 10.07
CA VAL A 255 -7.94 3.06 9.04
C VAL A 255 -8.95 4.13 8.59
N PRO A 256 -9.21 4.27 7.29
CA PRO A 256 -10.24 5.18 6.80
C PRO A 256 -11.65 4.62 6.99
N GLU A 257 -12.63 5.52 7.04
CA GLU A 257 -14.05 5.17 7.11
C GLU A 257 -14.61 4.78 5.73
N LEU A 258 -14.38 3.53 5.30
CA LEU A 258 -14.73 3.07 3.94
C LEU A 258 -16.14 2.46 3.79
N GLY A 259 -16.98 2.51 4.83
CA GLY A 259 -18.32 1.92 4.80
C GLY A 259 -18.28 0.39 4.70
N GLU A 260 -19.11 -0.18 3.82
CA GLU A 260 -19.22 -1.62 3.58
C GLU A 260 -18.38 -2.08 2.38
N PRO A 261 -17.80 -3.30 2.40
CA PRO A 261 -17.02 -3.80 1.28
C PRO A 261 -17.94 -4.17 0.10
N VAL A 262 -17.48 -3.88 -1.11
CA VAL A 262 -18.22 -4.07 -2.36
C VAL A 262 -17.87 -5.42 -2.99
N LEU A 263 -18.87 -6.07 -3.60
CA LEU A 263 -18.65 -7.30 -4.38
C LEU A 263 -17.84 -7.00 -5.65
N ILE A 264 -16.80 -7.80 -5.90
CA ILE A 264 -16.01 -7.68 -7.14
C ILE A 264 -16.88 -7.89 -8.38
N GLU A 265 -17.89 -8.76 -8.28
CA GLU A 265 -18.87 -8.98 -9.33
C GLU A 265 -19.69 -7.71 -9.64
N ASP A 266 -20.04 -6.92 -8.63
CA ASP A 266 -20.79 -5.66 -8.85
C ASP A 266 -19.92 -4.66 -9.62
N ILE A 267 -18.60 -4.63 -9.38
CA ILE A 267 -17.65 -3.87 -10.21
C ILE A 267 -17.71 -4.32 -11.67
N ALA A 268 -17.61 -5.63 -11.93
CA ALA A 268 -17.68 -6.18 -13.28
C ALA A 268 -19.00 -5.81 -13.98
N ARG A 269 -20.13 -5.99 -13.29
CA ARG A 269 -21.46 -5.67 -13.81
C ARG A 269 -21.62 -4.18 -14.09
N HIS A 270 -21.13 -3.32 -13.21
CA HIS A 270 -21.14 -1.88 -13.41
C HIS A 270 -20.36 -1.48 -14.68
N MET A 271 -19.14 -1.99 -14.86
CA MET A 271 -18.34 -1.72 -16.05
C MET A 271 -19.01 -2.23 -17.34
N LEU A 272 -19.66 -3.40 -17.29
CA LEU A 272 -20.39 -3.96 -18.43
C LEU A 272 -21.64 -3.13 -18.82
N ALA A 273 -22.38 -2.64 -17.82
CA ALA A 273 -23.58 -1.83 -18.03
C ALA A 273 -23.30 -0.49 -18.72
N GLN A 274 -22.08 0.05 -18.57
CA GLN A 274 -21.68 1.27 -19.27
C GLN A 274 -21.37 1.05 -20.75
N LEU A 275 -21.30 -0.20 -21.22
CA LEU A 275 -20.94 -0.55 -22.60
C LEU A 275 -22.14 -1.00 -23.43
N SER A 276 -23.25 -1.36 -22.77
CA SER A 276 -24.38 -2.09 -23.36
C SER A 276 -25.17 -1.32 -24.42
N SER A 277 -24.87 -0.05 -24.68
CA SER A 277 -25.42 0.72 -25.80
C SER A 277 -24.70 0.47 -27.14
N SER A 278 -23.60 -0.32 -27.18
CA SER A 278 -22.74 -0.45 -28.38
C SER A 278 -22.44 -1.87 -28.87
N ARG A 279 -22.91 -2.94 -28.20
CA ARG A 279 -22.54 -4.34 -28.53
C ARG A 279 -23.74 -5.24 -28.82
N ALA A 280 -23.60 -6.09 -29.83
CA ALA A 280 -24.62 -7.06 -30.27
C ALA A 280 -24.76 -8.30 -29.35
N ALA A 281 -23.73 -8.61 -28.54
CA ALA A 281 -23.75 -9.75 -27.61
C ALA A 281 -23.21 -9.37 -26.22
N PRO A 282 -23.80 -9.89 -25.13
CA PRO A 282 -23.36 -9.62 -23.77
C PRO A 282 -22.02 -10.32 -23.48
N VAL A 283 -21.11 -9.63 -22.81
CA VAL A 283 -19.84 -10.22 -22.32
C VAL A 283 -20.14 -11.01 -21.05
N PRO A 284 -19.83 -12.32 -20.99
CA PRO A 284 -20.11 -13.14 -19.80
C PRO A 284 -19.11 -12.87 -18.67
N ILE A 285 -19.56 -13.12 -17.44
CA ILE A 285 -18.70 -13.19 -16.24
C ILE A 285 -18.38 -14.67 -15.97
N VAL A 286 -17.09 -15.00 -15.85
CA VAL A 286 -16.60 -16.35 -15.56
C VAL A 286 -15.89 -16.36 -14.22
N TYR A 287 -16.19 -17.36 -13.39
CA TYR A 287 -15.53 -17.54 -12.09
C TYR A 287 -14.27 -18.40 -12.22
N THR A 288 -13.17 -17.93 -11.63
CA THR A 288 -11.84 -18.56 -11.78
C THR A 288 -11.32 -19.22 -10.50
N GLY A 289 -12.03 -19.09 -9.39
CA GLY A 289 -11.57 -19.51 -8.06
C GLY A 289 -10.76 -18.42 -7.36
N LEU A 290 -10.67 -18.51 -6.03
CA LEU A 290 -9.75 -17.67 -5.27
C LEU A 290 -8.31 -18.11 -5.56
N ARG A 291 -7.42 -17.12 -5.69
CA ARG A 291 -5.99 -17.39 -5.87
C ARG A 291 -5.35 -17.65 -4.51
N THR A 292 -4.22 -18.34 -4.51
CA THR A 292 -3.39 -18.53 -3.32
C THR A 292 -3.10 -17.20 -2.62
N GLY A 293 -3.39 -17.12 -1.32
CA GLY A 293 -3.19 -15.91 -0.52
C GLY A 293 -4.27 -14.83 -0.66
N ASP A 294 -5.35 -15.06 -1.44
CA ASP A 294 -6.50 -14.15 -1.49
C ASP A 294 -7.54 -14.51 -0.42
N LYS A 295 -8.10 -13.49 0.26
CA LYS A 295 -9.29 -13.65 1.12
C LYS A 295 -10.58 -13.60 0.32
N MET A 296 -11.62 -14.24 0.85
CA MET A 296 -13.00 -13.99 0.37
C MET A 296 -13.41 -12.54 0.65
N VAL A 297 -13.23 -12.09 1.89
CA VAL A 297 -13.58 -10.74 2.36
C VAL A 297 -12.36 -10.18 3.08
N GLU A 298 -11.91 -9.00 2.67
CA GLU A 298 -10.86 -8.27 3.39
C GLU A 298 -11.45 -7.57 4.60
N ALA A 299 -10.62 -7.27 5.60
CA ALA A 299 -10.98 -6.52 6.80
C ALA A 299 -9.98 -5.39 7.02
N LEU A 300 -10.42 -4.26 7.55
CA LEU A 300 -9.50 -3.17 7.94
C LEU A 300 -8.89 -3.39 9.33
N LEU A 301 -9.56 -4.21 10.15
CA LEU A 301 -9.18 -4.57 11.52
C LEU A 301 -8.93 -6.07 11.59
N ALA A 302 -7.89 -6.47 12.30
CA ALA A 302 -7.66 -7.85 12.69
C ALA A 302 -8.65 -8.26 13.79
N THR A 303 -8.83 -9.57 13.97
CA THR A 303 -9.81 -10.14 14.91
C THR A 303 -9.61 -9.67 16.36
N HIS A 304 -8.37 -9.36 16.74
CA HIS A 304 -7.99 -8.92 18.08
C HIS A 304 -7.82 -7.40 18.22
N GLU A 305 -8.06 -6.63 17.16
CA GLU A 305 -7.90 -5.18 17.16
C GLU A 305 -9.23 -4.47 17.42
N SER A 306 -9.16 -3.25 17.94
CA SER A 306 -10.34 -2.41 18.18
C SER A 306 -10.09 -0.95 17.78
N ILE A 307 -11.15 -0.15 17.71
CA ILE A 307 -11.02 1.30 17.47
C ILE A 307 -10.99 2.01 18.82
N THR A 308 -9.97 2.84 19.06
CA THR A 308 -9.84 3.63 20.30
C THR A 308 -10.20 5.08 20.13
N ALA A 309 -10.03 5.64 18.93
CA ALA A 309 -10.37 7.02 18.65
C ALA A 309 -10.76 7.19 17.18
N SER A 310 -11.43 8.31 16.88
CA SER A 310 -11.71 8.76 15.52
C SER A 310 -11.49 10.27 15.43
N SER A 311 -10.84 10.72 14.36
CA SER A 311 -10.77 12.14 14.01
C SER A 311 -10.95 12.28 12.49
N SER A 312 -11.87 13.15 12.10
CA SER A 312 -12.26 13.34 10.69
C SER A 312 -12.66 12.00 10.05
N PHE A 313 -11.97 11.57 8.98
CA PHE A 313 -12.25 10.33 8.26
C PHE A 313 -11.31 9.16 8.62
N LEU A 314 -10.49 9.33 9.66
CA LEU A 314 -9.53 8.31 10.10
C LEU A 314 -9.84 7.84 11.52
N ARG A 315 -9.80 6.53 11.71
CA ARG A 315 -9.92 5.88 13.01
C ARG A 315 -8.59 5.32 13.45
N VAL A 316 -8.32 5.41 14.74
CA VAL A 316 -7.12 4.88 15.40
C VAL A 316 -7.39 3.45 15.83
N VAL A 317 -6.53 2.55 15.38
CA VAL A 317 -6.57 1.12 15.71
C VAL A 317 -5.71 0.87 16.93
N ASP A 318 -6.30 0.26 17.95
CA ASP A 318 -5.57 -0.40 19.02
C ASP A 318 -5.14 -1.78 18.56
N SER A 319 -3.83 -1.96 18.49
CA SER A 319 -3.17 -3.13 17.94
C SER A 319 -2.08 -3.58 18.89
N SER A 320 -2.02 -4.89 19.14
CA SER A 320 -1.04 -5.45 20.07
C SER A 320 0.38 -5.17 19.59
N ALA A 321 1.20 -4.65 20.50
CA ALA A 321 2.61 -4.43 20.24
C ALA A 321 3.41 -5.73 20.40
N ILE A 322 4.44 -5.90 19.56
CA ILE A 322 5.47 -6.90 19.77
C ILE A 322 6.57 -6.33 20.68
N PRO A 323 7.09 -7.09 21.67
CA PRO A 323 8.21 -6.62 22.48
C PRO A 323 9.41 -6.24 21.61
N SER A 324 9.98 -5.06 21.84
CA SER A 324 11.03 -4.49 20.98
C SER A 324 12.22 -5.43 20.80
N ASP A 325 12.70 -6.08 21.86
CA ASP A 325 13.82 -7.04 21.77
C ASP A 325 13.49 -8.25 20.87
N LEU A 326 12.26 -8.77 20.95
CA LEU A 326 11.83 -9.89 20.13
C LEU A 326 11.75 -9.47 18.65
N LEU A 327 11.21 -8.28 18.38
CA LEU A 327 11.14 -7.72 17.04
C LEU A 327 12.54 -7.53 16.44
N HIS A 328 13.44 -6.87 17.17
CA HIS A 328 14.82 -6.62 16.72
C HIS A 328 15.58 -7.90 16.43
N ARG A 329 15.47 -8.92 17.31
CA ARG A 329 16.05 -10.25 17.04
C ARG A 329 15.44 -10.88 15.80
N THR A 330 14.11 -10.82 15.66
CA THR A 330 13.42 -11.41 14.51
C THR A 330 13.80 -10.75 13.19
N LEU A 331 13.88 -9.41 13.13
CA LEU A 331 14.30 -8.69 11.93
C LEU A 331 15.75 -9.02 11.53
N ARG A 332 16.65 -9.18 12.51
CA ARG A 332 18.04 -9.59 12.26
C ARG A 332 18.11 -11.00 11.66
N GLU A 333 17.39 -11.95 12.27
CA GLU A 333 17.30 -13.33 11.80
C GLU A 333 16.66 -13.40 10.41
N LEU A 334 15.57 -12.66 10.16
CA LEU A 334 14.92 -12.54 8.85
C LEU A 334 15.88 -11.98 7.79
N GLY A 335 16.70 -10.99 8.14
CA GLY A 335 17.72 -10.46 7.25
C GLY A 335 18.76 -11.51 6.86
N SER A 336 19.16 -12.39 7.78
CA SER A 336 20.06 -13.51 7.46
C SER A 336 19.38 -14.58 6.62
N CYS A 337 18.15 -14.93 6.97
CA CYS A 337 17.30 -15.87 6.26
C CYS A 337 17.09 -15.44 4.79
N CYS A 338 16.78 -14.16 4.53
CA CYS A 338 16.61 -13.64 3.17
C CYS A 338 17.90 -13.73 2.33
N ARG A 339 19.08 -13.61 2.95
CA ARG A 339 20.37 -13.78 2.24
C ARG A 339 20.69 -15.24 1.92
N ASN A 340 20.24 -16.16 2.77
CA ASN A 340 20.49 -17.59 2.64
C ASN A 340 19.37 -18.32 1.86
N CYS A 341 18.29 -17.62 1.52
CA CYS A 341 17.11 -18.17 0.84
C CYS A 341 16.48 -19.37 1.58
N ASP A 342 16.43 -19.31 2.91
CA ASP A 342 15.87 -20.38 3.75
C ASP A 342 14.36 -20.18 3.98
N ALA A 343 13.52 -20.89 3.20
CA ALA A 343 12.07 -20.66 3.20
C ALA A 343 11.39 -21.15 4.49
N ASP A 344 11.85 -22.27 5.04
CA ASP A 344 11.29 -22.84 6.27
C ASP A 344 11.58 -21.91 7.45
N GLU A 345 12.82 -21.42 7.54
CA GLU A 345 13.20 -20.47 8.57
C GLU A 345 12.49 -19.13 8.38
N LEU A 346 12.31 -18.64 7.14
CA LEU A 346 11.54 -17.43 6.86
C LEU A 346 10.15 -17.55 7.47
N LEU A 347 9.47 -18.66 7.19
CA LEU A 347 8.10 -18.87 7.63
C LEU A 347 8.01 -18.99 9.15
N ARG A 348 8.93 -19.74 9.77
CA ARG A 348 9.01 -19.86 11.23
C ARG A 348 9.19 -18.50 11.90
N LEU A 349 10.05 -17.65 11.35
CA LEU A 349 10.31 -16.30 11.87
C LEU A 349 9.12 -15.36 11.67
N MET A 350 8.45 -15.44 10.53
CA MET A 350 7.23 -14.66 10.25
C MET A 350 6.10 -15.03 11.22
N LEU A 351 5.87 -16.33 11.47
CA LEU A 351 4.89 -16.81 12.43
C LEU A 351 5.23 -16.43 13.88
N ARG A 352 6.53 -16.35 14.23
CA ARG A 352 6.96 -15.86 15.54
C ARG A 352 6.65 -14.38 15.73
N ALA A 353 6.80 -13.57 14.68
CA ALA A 353 6.52 -12.13 14.75
C ALA A 353 5.02 -11.81 14.63
N ILE A 354 4.27 -12.62 13.86
CA ILE A 354 2.86 -12.41 13.55
C ILE A 354 2.12 -13.73 13.78
N PRO A 355 1.75 -14.05 15.03
CA PRO A 355 1.06 -15.30 15.35
C PRO A 355 -0.29 -15.48 14.62
N GLU A 356 -0.93 -14.37 14.23
CA GLU A 356 -2.17 -14.36 13.47
C GLU A 356 -1.99 -14.62 11.96
N TYR A 357 -0.75 -14.72 11.46
CA TYR A 357 -0.48 -15.02 10.05
C TYR A 357 -0.89 -16.46 9.72
N GLN A 358 -1.74 -16.62 8.72
CA GLN A 358 -2.13 -17.91 8.15
C GLN A 358 -1.44 -18.09 6.80
N PRO A 359 -0.31 -18.81 6.73
CA PRO A 359 0.46 -18.92 5.50
C PRO A 359 -0.31 -19.66 4.42
N SER A 360 -0.03 -19.34 3.17
CA SER A 360 -0.64 -20.04 2.05
C SER A 360 -0.05 -21.45 1.87
N GLU A 361 -0.80 -22.34 1.23
CA GLU A 361 -0.34 -23.69 0.88
C GLU A 361 0.98 -23.70 0.09
N LEU A 362 1.22 -22.68 -0.73
CA LEU A 362 2.45 -22.56 -1.51
C LEU A 362 3.69 -22.43 -0.60
N LEU A 363 3.54 -21.75 0.54
CA LEU A 363 4.63 -21.52 1.48
C LEU A 363 4.77 -22.61 2.53
N LEU A 364 3.67 -23.31 2.86
CA LEU A 364 3.72 -24.48 3.73
C LEU A 364 4.35 -25.69 3.05
N HIS A 365 4.26 -25.78 1.72
CA HIS A 365 4.71 -26.92 0.93
C HIS A 365 5.53 -26.50 -0.31
N PRO A 366 6.67 -25.81 -0.14
CA PRO A 366 7.44 -25.22 -1.24
C PRO A 366 8.01 -26.26 -2.22
N HIS A 367 8.27 -27.48 -1.76
CA HIS A 367 8.80 -28.57 -2.59
C HIS A 367 7.75 -29.32 -3.40
N THR A 368 6.47 -29.19 -3.04
CA THR A 368 5.36 -29.92 -3.69
C THR A 368 4.73 -29.12 -4.83
N THR A 369 5.08 -27.85 -4.97
CA THR A 369 4.45 -26.89 -5.91
C THR A 369 5.32 -26.52 -7.11
N VAL A 370 6.46 -27.20 -7.32
CA VAL A 370 7.32 -27.01 -8.48
C VAL A 370 6.74 -27.74 -9.72
N LEU A 371 6.15 -26.94 -10.60
CA LEU A 371 5.92 -27.14 -12.04
C LEU A 371 4.82 -28.13 -12.46
N GLU A 372 3.68 -27.56 -12.89
CA GLU A 372 3.01 -28.05 -14.10
C GLU A 372 4.09 -28.22 -15.17
N ARG A 373 4.43 -29.48 -15.46
CA ARG A 373 5.26 -29.85 -16.59
C ARG A 373 4.61 -29.26 -17.83
N VAL A 374 5.28 -28.31 -18.48
CA VAL A 374 4.99 -27.97 -19.88
C VAL A 374 5.10 -29.29 -20.65
N PRO A 375 4.06 -29.77 -21.34
CA PRO A 375 4.20 -30.92 -22.21
C PRO A 375 5.20 -30.54 -23.29
N THR A 376 6.34 -31.22 -23.33
CA THR A 376 7.24 -31.18 -24.48
C THR A 376 6.45 -31.66 -25.70
N ALA A 377 6.23 -30.78 -26.66
CA ALA A 377 5.87 -31.13 -28.03
C ALA A 377 7.09 -30.94 -28.92
#